data_AF-A0A349WDP1-F1
#
_entry.id   AF-A0A349WDP1-F1
#
_cell.length_a   1.000
_cell.length_b   1.000
_cell.length_c   1.000
_cell.angle_alpha   90.00
_cell.angle_beta   90.00
_cell.angle_gamma   90.00
#
_symmetry.space_group_name_H-M   'P 1'
#
loop_
_entity.id
_entity.type
_entity.pdbx_description
1 polymer ?
#
loop_
_entity_poly.entity_id
_entity_poly.type
_entity_poly.pdbx_seq_one_letter_code
_entity_poly.pdbx_strand_id
1 'polypeptide(L)'
;MTTQKKSKEVLEVGDLVVEKKVRSKKKRIGEIMFVREGRRRKLEMIELNKHDLSPLTRGNMEGPKIFSLFDSECKKLKPLGFKKEKKFEIGDLIRFTKKNRSRFGMITSFIHPDGLYSDSFEKGYNGKDFLECIEILPKQGLPRRKDEKDKPYIFLATPEHSKECLVIPMDENGGVRIKERKFSYTKKTCAD
;
A
#
# COMPACT_ATOMS: atom_id res chain seq x y z
N MET A 1 -34.41 23.08 20.83
CA MET A 1 -33.09 22.54 20.45
C MET A 1 -32.82 22.88 19.00
N THR A 2 -32.00 23.89 18.75
CA THR A 2 -31.62 24.35 17.41
C THR A 2 -30.63 23.37 16.78
N THR A 3 -31.06 22.64 15.77
CA THR A 3 -30.22 21.77 14.95
C THR A 3 -29.20 22.62 14.18
N GLN A 4 -27.95 22.64 14.64
CA GLN A 4 -26.84 23.25 13.92
C GLN A 4 -26.67 22.55 12.57
N LYS A 5 -26.96 23.29 11.50
CA LYS A 5 -26.80 22.84 10.11
C LYS A 5 -25.30 22.71 9.85
N LYS A 6 -24.78 21.48 9.72
CA LYS A 6 -23.37 21.23 9.34
C LYS A 6 -23.02 22.09 8.12
N SER A 7 -21.98 22.91 8.25
CA SER A 7 -21.41 23.63 7.11
C SER A 7 -21.03 22.60 6.05
N LYS A 8 -21.44 22.85 4.81
CA LYS A 8 -21.14 21.97 3.70
C LYS A 8 -19.66 22.17 3.36
N GLU A 9 -18.83 21.15 3.56
CA GLU A 9 -17.43 21.18 3.12
C GLU A 9 -17.37 21.59 1.65
N VAL A 10 -16.58 22.62 1.36
CA VAL A 10 -16.31 23.07 0.00
C VAL A 10 -15.32 22.09 -0.63
N LEU A 11 -15.62 21.62 -1.84
CA LEU A 11 -14.76 20.70 -2.57
C LEU A 11 -13.60 21.46 -3.21
N GLU A 12 -12.35 21.06 -3.08
CA GLU A 12 -11.20 21.81 -3.62
C GLU A 12 -10.39 20.99 -4.63
N VAL A 13 -9.48 21.65 -5.34
CA VAL A 13 -8.53 20.95 -6.23
C VAL A 13 -7.73 19.94 -5.39
N GLY A 14 -7.57 18.72 -5.92
CA GLY A 14 -6.98 17.58 -5.22
C GLY A 14 -7.97 16.74 -4.40
N ASP A 15 -9.20 17.21 -4.16
CA ASP A 15 -10.19 16.39 -3.48
C ASP A 15 -10.64 15.21 -4.34
N LEU A 16 -10.67 14.03 -3.72
CA LEU A 16 -11.32 12.85 -4.29
C LEU A 16 -12.83 12.97 -4.11
N VAL A 17 -13.58 12.72 -5.18
CA VAL A 17 -15.03 12.83 -5.19
C VAL A 17 -15.68 11.67 -5.91
N VAL A 18 -16.92 11.35 -5.51
CA VAL A 18 -17.79 10.39 -6.18
C VAL A 18 -19.09 11.05 -6.59
N GLU A 19 -19.63 10.63 -7.74
CA GLU A 19 -20.93 11.06 -8.21
C GLU A 19 -22.05 10.66 -7.23
N LYS A 20 -22.95 11.60 -6.91
CA LYS A 20 -24.13 11.29 -6.10
C LYS A 20 -25.15 10.44 -6.86
N LYS A 21 -25.37 10.77 -8.15
CA LYS A 21 -26.33 10.10 -9.03
C LYS A 21 -25.60 9.36 -10.16
N VAL A 22 -26.15 8.21 -10.53
CA VAL A 22 -25.67 7.42 -11.66
C VAL A 22 -26.13 8.10 -12.95
N ARG A 23 -25.20 8.68 -13.73
CA ARG A 23 -25.48 9.28 -15.05
C ARG A 23 -25.12 8.37 -16.23
N SER A 24 -24.33 7.35 -15.97
CA SER A 24 -23.90 6.32 -16.94
C SER A 24 -24.15 4.93 -16.34
N LYS A 25 -23.48 3.87 -16.81
CA LYS A 25 -23.65 2.52 -16.24
C LYS A 25 -23.25 2.41 -14.76
N LYS A 26 -22.36 3.28 -14.26
CA LYS A 26 -21.86 3.29 -12.88
C LYS A 26 -21.54 4.71 -12.40
N LYS A 27 -21.53 4.92 -11.08
CA LYS A 27 -20.99 6.14 -10.47
C LYS A 27 -19.48 6.21 -10.77
N ARG A 28 -19.02 7.39 -11.19
CA ARG A 28 -17.61 7.66 -11.38
C ARG A 28 -16.96 8.19 -10.10
N ILE A 29 -15.67 7.89 -9.95
CA ILE A 29 -14.80 8.50 -8.95
C ILE A 29 -13.83 9.39 -9.72
N GLY A 30 -13.52 10.56 -9.17
CA GLY A 30 -12.56 11.45 -9.78
C GLY A 30 -11.78 12.28 -8.76
N GLU A 31 -10.62 12.78 -9.21
CA GLU A 31 -9.84 13.79 -8.50
C GLU A 31 -10.06 15.14 -9.17
N ILE A 32 -10.37 16.16 -8.38
CA ILE A 32 -10.63 17.52 -8.91
C ILE A 32 -9.32 18.13 -9.39
N MET A 33 -9.23 18.42 -10.69
CA MET A 33 -8.10 19.13 -11.29
C MET A 33 -8.35 20.63 -11.38
N PHE A 34 -9.58 21.01 -11.70
CA PHE A 34 -9.96 22.41 -11.85
C PHE A 34 -11.34 22.70 -11.29
N VAL A 35 -11.47 23.91 -10.78
CA VAL A 35 -12.73 24.48 -10.30
C VAL A 35 -13.02 25.71 -11.15
N ARG A 36 -14.20 25.73 -11.80
CA ARG A 36 -14.71 26.90 -12.50
C ARG A 36 -15.78 27.57 -11.66
N GLU A 37 -15.49 28.78 -11.23
CA GLU A 37 -16.43 29.65 -10.53
C GLU A 37 -17.44 30.26 -11.52
N GLY A 38 -18.66 30.51 -11.05
CA GLY A 38 -19.76 31.04 -11.86
C GLY A 38 -21.10 30.93 -11.12
N ARG A 39 -22.23 31.08 -11.83
CA ARG A 39 -23.57 30.94 -11.21
C ARG A 39 -23.75 29.62 -10.46
N ARG A 40 -23.12 28.55 -10.94
CA ARG A 40 -22.97 27.27 -10.26
C ARG A 40 -21.55 26.77 -10.43
N ARG A 41 -20.89 26.49 -9.31
CA ARG A 41 -19.52 25.97 -9.28
C ARG A 41 -19.42 24.62 -9.99
N LYS A 42 -18.59 24.55 -11.02
CA LYS A 42 -18.37 23.37 -11.86
C LYS A 42 -16.97 22.82 -11.63
N LEU A 43 -16.89 21.52 -11.41
CA LEU A 43 -15.68 20.78 -11.11
C LEU A 43 -15.28 19.99 -12.35
N GLU A 44 -14.01 20.03 -12.70
CA GLU A 44 -13.39 19.24 -13.77
C GLU A 44 -12.41 18.27 -13.13
N MET A 45 -12.56 16.98 -13.45
CA MET A 45 -11.92 15.90 -12.73
C MET A 45 -11.33 14.87 -13.69
N ILE A 46 -10.23 14.25 -13.28
CA ILE A 46 -9.73 13.03 -13.90
C ILE A 46 -10.54 11.86 -13.34
N GLU A 47 -11.06 10.99 -14.21
CA GLU A 47 -11.75 9.76 -13.84
C GLU A 47 -10.75 8.74 -13.31
N LEU A 48 -11.03 8.20 -12.12
CA LEU A 48 -10.19 7.24 -11.43
C LEU A 48 -10.82 5.85 -11.46
N ASN A 49 -9.96 4.84 -11.44
CA ASN A 49 -10.36 3.45 -11.23
C ASN A 49 -10.86 3.28 -9.78
N LYS A 50 -12.02 2.63 -9.64
CA LYS A 50 -12.69 2.42 -8.35
C LYS A 50 -11.93 1.50 -7.38
N HIS A 51 -10.93 0.77 -7.84
CA HIS A 51 -10.23 -0.22 -7.01
C HIS A 51 -8.96 0.34 -6.38
N ASP A 52 -8.19 1.10 -7.15
CA ASP A 52 -6.83 1.53 -6.80
C ASP A 52 -6.63 3.06 -6.93
N LEU A 53 -7.69 3.78 -7.36
CA LEU A 53 -7.66 5.22 -7.63
C LEU A 53 -6.63 5.63 -8.70
N SER A 54 -6.19 4.72 -9.56
CA SER A 54 -5.32 5.09 -10.68
C SER A 54 -6.10 5.89 -11.74
N PRO A 55 -5.47 6.89 -12.40
CA PRO A 55 -6.09 7.60 -13.52
C PRO A 55 -6.47 6.65 -14.64
N LEU A 56 -7.74 6.69 -15.07
CA LEU A 56 -8.16 5.98 -16.27
C LEU A 56 -7.65 6.73 -17.49
N THR A 57 -7.04 6.02 -18.43
CA THR A 57 -6.61 6.57 -19.72
C THR A 57 -7.67 6.33 -20.79
N ARG A 58 -7.71 7.22 -21.79
CA ARG A 58 -8.37 6.91 -23.06
C ARG A 58 -7.42 6.00 -23.83
N GLY A 59 -7.90 4.83 -24.28
CA GLY A 59 -7.07 3.76 -24.85
C GLY A 59 -6.28 4.12 -26.13
N ASN A 60 -6.32 5.36 -26.56
CA ASN A 60 -5.76 5.92 -27.80
C ASN A 60 -4.71 7.02 -27.55
N MET A 61 -3.96 6.97 -26.44
CA MET A 61 -2.93 7.96 -26.08
C MET A 61 -3.43 9.42 -25.86
N GLU A 62 -4.74 9.67 -25.88
CA GLU A 62 -5.37 10.98 -25.61
C GLU A 62 -5.30 11.41 -24.13
N GLY A 63 -4.41 10.82 -23.34
CA GLY A 63 -4.22 11.15 -21.94
C GLY A 63 -5.36 10.65 -21.03
N PRO A 64 -5.50 11.27 -19.84
CA PRO A 64 -6.46 10.84 -18.83
C PRO A 64 -7.90 11.11 -19.27
N LYS A 65 -8.81 10.24 -18.82
CA LYS A 65 -10.24 10.38 -19.06
C LYS A 65 -10.81 11.46 -18.14
N ILE A 66 -11.13 12.63 -18.70
CA ILE A 66 -11.67 13.78 -17.96
C ILE A 66 -13.20 13.80 -18.01
N PHE A 67 -13.84 14.26 -16.93
CA PHE A 67 -15.26 14.56 -16.88
C PHE A 67 -15.54 15.79 -16.00
N SER A 68 -16.74 16.38 -16.13
CA SER A 68 -17.12 17.55 -15.33
C SER A 68 -18.51 17.41 -14.72
N LEU A 69 -18.69 17.94 -13.51
CA LEU A 69 -19.95 17.94 -12.77
C LEU A 69 -20.10 19.22 -11.94
N PHE A 70 -21.33 19.53 -11.51
CA PHE A 70 -21.51 20.59 -10.53
C PHE A 70 -21.14 20.11 -9.12
N ASP A 71 -20.66 21.01 -8.28
CA ASP A 71 -20.35 20.74 -6.86
C ASP A 71 -21.53 20.05 -6.13
N SER A 72 -22.76 20.48 -6.42
CA SER A 72 -23.99 19.87 -5.89
C SER A 72 -24.15 18.37 -6.18
N GLU A 73 -23.49 17.88 -7.23
CA GLU A 73 -23.60 16.51 -7.77
C GLU A 73 -22.48 15.60 -7.27
N CYS A 74 -21.47 16.17 -6.61
CA CYS A 74 -20.33 15.45 -6.07
C CYS A 74 -20.46 15.26 -4.56
N LYS A 75 -19.88 14.17 -4.05
CA LYS A 75 -19.67 13.93 -2.61
C LYS A 75 -18.18 13.68 -2.38
N LYS A 76 -17.58 14.37 -1.42
CA LYS A 76 -16.19 14.14 -1.00
C LYS A 76 -16.02 12.68 -0.59
N LEU A 77 -15.06 12.01 -1.21
CA LEU A 77 -14.68 10.65 -0.95
C LEU A 77 -13.65 10.68 0.19
N LYS A 78 -13.98 10.04 1.31
CA LYS A 78 -13.00 9.91 2.40
C LYS A 78 -11.96 8.86 2.00
N PRO A 79 -10.65 9.11 2.24
CA PRO A 79 -9.58 8.16 1.91
C PRO A 79 -9.67 6.80 2.63
N LEU A 80 -10.55 6.67 3.65
CA LEU A 80 -10.64 5.53 4.55
C LEU A 80 -10.95 4.16 3.91
N GLY A 81 -11.17 4.08 2.59
CA GLY A 81 -11.38 2.81 1.88
C GLY A 81 -10.42 2.55 0.72
N PHE A 82 -9.54 3.50 0.38
CA PHE A 82 -8.67 3.44 -0.79
C PHE A 82 -7.22 3.69 -0.38
N LYS A 83 -6.73 2.94 0.60
CA LYS A 83 -5.29 2.79 0.70
C LYS A 83 -4.89 2.00 -0.53
N LYS A 84 -4.13 2.64 -1.44
CA LYS A 84 -3.29 1.92 -2.40
C LYS A 84 -2.65 0.80 -1.59
N GLU A 85 -2.94 -0.46 -1.93
CA GLU A 85 -2.38 -1.58 -1.19
C GLU A 85 -0.86 -1.35 -1.21
N LYS A 86 -0.28 -1.14 -0.03
CA LYS A 86 1.16 -0.93 0.06
C LYS A 86 1.77 -2.22 -0.44
N LYS A 87 2.39 -2.15 -1.62
CA LYS A 87 3.09 -3.26 -2.24
C LYS A 87 4.41 -3.46 -1.53
N PHE A 88 4.89 -4.69 -1.51
CA PHE A 88 6.22 -4.99 -0.99
C PHE A 88 7.29 -4.32 -1.85
N GLU A 89 8.29 -3.75 -1.19
CA GLU A 89 9.44 -3.11 -1.82
C GLU A 89 10.73 -3.77 -1.34
N ILE A 90 11.79 -3.70 -2.15
CA ILE A 90 13.12 -4.16 -1.74
C ILE A 90 13.57 -3.30 -0.56
N GLY A 91 14.05 -3.95 0.50
CA GLY A 91 14.42 -3.33 1.78
C GLY A 91 13.30 -3.37 2.84
N ASP A 92 12.06 -3.68 2.46
CA ASP A 92 10.97 -3.83 3.44
C ASP A 92 11.30 -4.95 4.44
N LEU A 93 10.97 -4.73 5.70
CA LEU A 93 11.00 -5.76 6.72
C LEU A 93 9.66 -6.46 6.79
N ILE A 94 9.65 -7.77 6.65
CA ILE A 94 8.44 -8.58 6.67
C ILE A 94 8.50 -9.65 7.75
N ARG A 95 7.31 -10.07 8.17
CA ARG A 95 7.08 -11.29 8.92
C ARG A 95 6.38 -12.28 8.01
N PHE A 96 7.01 -13.40 7.75
CA PHE A 96 6.45 -14.54 7.04
C PHE A 96 5.96 -15.58 8.05
N THR A 97 4.71 -16.04 7.95
CA THR A 97 4.13 -17.02 8.88
C THR A 97 3.47 -18.17 8.14
N LYS A 98 4.03 -19.38 8.28
CA LYS A 98 3.50 -20.60 7.66
C LYS A 98 3.54 -21.75 8.67
N LYS A 99 2.42 -22.50 8.80
CA LYS A 99 2.30 -23.66 9.71
C LYS A 99 2.80 -23.38 11.15
N ASN A 100 2.32 -22.28 11.75
CA ASN A 100 2.70 -21.80 13.10
C ASN A 100 4.19 -21.47 13.32
N ARG A 101 4.98 -21.37 12.25
CA ARG A 101 6.36 -20.86 12.31
C ARG A 101 6.40 -19.47 11.70
N SER A 102 6.95 -18.52 12.43
CA SER A 102 7.19 -17.17 11.95
C SER A 102 8.68 -16.93 11.74
N ARG A 103 9.03 -16.30 10.62
CA ARG A 103 10.36 -15.76 10.34
C ARG A 103 10.23 -14.28 10.07
N PHE A 104 11.27 -13.54 10.41
CA PHE A 104 11.40 -12.13 10.07
C PHE A 104 12.50 -12.00 9.02
N GLY A 105 12.28 -11.17 8.02
CA GLY A 105 13.25 -10.99 6.95
C GLY A 105 13.21 -9.61 6.34
N MET A 106 14.32 -9.21 5.74
CA MET A 106 14.42 -8.05 4.86
C MET A 106 14.33 -8.53 3.42
N ILE A 107 13.43 -7.96 2.62
CA ILE A 107 13.29 -8.29 1.21
C ILE A 107 14.54 -7.81 0.46
N THR A 108 15.19 -8.71 -0.27
CA THR A 108 16.36 -8.40 -1.09
C THR A 108 16.10 -8.54 -2.58
N SER A 109 15.15 -9.39 -2.98
CA SER A 109 14.88 -9.70 -4.38
C SER A 109 13.45 -10.22 -4.60
N PHE A 110 12.99 -10.19 -5.84
CA PHE A 110 11.73 -10.79 -6.29
C PHE A 110 12.04 -11.95 -7.24
N ILE A 111 11.47 -13.13 -6.96
CA ILE A 111 11.72 -14.34 -7.74
C ILE A 111 10.44 -14.78 -8.42
N HIS A 112 10.44 -14.80 -9.75
CA HIS A 112 9.29 -15.29 -10.52
C HIS A 112 9.03 -16.78 -10.18
N PRO A 113 7.77 -17.22 -10.01
CA PRO A 113 7.48 -18.60 -9.64
C PRO A 113 8.04 -19.64 -10.59
N ASP A 114 8.10 -19.31 -11.88
CA ASP A 114 8.64 -20.18 -12.94
C ASP A 114 10.17 -20.01 -13.16
N GLY A 115 10.85 -19.23 -12.31
CA GLY A 115 12.30 -18.99 -12.42
C GLY A 115 12.73 -18.03 -13.55
N LEU A 116 11.78 -17.34 -14.17
CA LEU A 116 12.02 -16.33 -15.18
C LEU A 116 12.47 -14.99 -14.57
N TYR A 117 12.90 -14.05 -15.43
CA TYR A 117 13.11 -12.67 -15.00
C TYR A 117 11.80 -12.07 -14.47
N SER A 118 11.88 -11.39 -13.34
CA SER A 118 10.72 -10.80 -12.67
C SER A 118 10.49 -9.36 -13.13
N ASP A 119 9.31 -9.09 -13.69
CA ASP A 119 8.86 -7.72 -13.97
C ASP A 119 8.75 -6.83 -12.71
N SER A 120 8.76 -7.43 -11.52
CA SER A 120 8.67 -6.70 -10.25
C SER A 120 9.88 -5.80 -9.99
N PHE A 121 11.02 -6.03 -10.66
CA PHE A 121 12.19 -5.14 -10.58
C PHE A 121 11.95 -3.78 -11.24
N GLU A 122 11.17 -3.73 -12.32
CA GLU A 122 10.96 -2.52 -13.09
C GLU A 122 9.63 -1.84 -12.75
N LYS A 123 8.57 -2.64 -12.54
CA LYS A 123 7.19 -2.15 -12.40
C LYS A 123 6.70 -2.12 -10.95
N GLY A 124 7.57 -2.48 -10.01
CA GLY A 124 7.23 -2.74 -8.62
C GLY A 124 6.47 -4.06 -8.44
N TYR A 125 6.34 -4.50 -7.20
CA TYR A 125 5.86 -5.85 -6.89
C TYR A 125 4.50 -6.18 -7.54
N ASN A 126 4.46 -7.31 -8.24
CA ASN A 126 3.33 -7.75 -9.05
C ASN A 126 2.24 -8.51 -8.26
N GLY A 127 2.49 -8.85 -7.00
CA GLY A 127 1.55 -9.58 -6.13
C GLY A 127 1.64 -11.10 -6.24
N LYS A 128 2.54 -11.66 -7.07
CA LYS A 128 2.65 -13.10 -7.34
C LYS A 128 4.06 -13.64 -7.10
N ASP A 129 5.09 -12.83 -7.35
CA ASP A 129 6.47 -13.27 -7.21
C ASP A 129 6.80 -13.64 -5.77
N PHE A 130 7.71 -14.59 -5.58
CA PHE A 130 8.23 -14.88 -4.26
C PHE A 130 9.10 -13.71 -3.78
N LEU A 131 9.05 -13.45 -2.48
CA LEU A 131 9.88 -12.45 -1.82
C LEU A 131 11.12 -13.19 -1.30
N GLU A 132 12.27 -12.97 -1.91
CA GLU A 132 13.53 -13.46 -1.36
C GLU A 132 13.98 -12.53 -0.24
N CYS A 133 14.22 -13.13 0.93
CA CYS A 133 14.51 -12.38 2.14
C CYS A 133 15.79 -12.89 2.82
N ILE A 134 16.59 -11.96 3.33
CA ILE A 134 17.59 -12.26 4.35
C ILE A 134 16.89 -12.37 5.71
N GLU A 135 17.09 -13.47 6.43
CA GLU A 135 16.52 -13.69 7.75
C GLU A 135 17.16 -12.75 8.78
N ILE A 136 16.31 -12.06 9.55
CA ILE A 136 16.70 -11.19 10.65
C ILE A 136 16.13 -11.71 11.96
N LEU A 137 16.83 -11.48 13.05
CA LEU A 137 16.32 -11.77 14.38
C LEU A 137 15.47 -10.59 14.86
N PRO A 138 14.30 -10.82 15.47
CA PRO A 138 13.46 -9.77 16.06
C PRO A 138 14.05 -9.28 17.39
N LYS A 139 15.33 -8.91 17.39
CA LYS A 139 16.09 -8.37 18.52
C LYS A 139 16.42 -6.90 18.23
N GLN A 140 16.90 -6.20 19.25
CA GLN A 140 17.41 -4.83 19.12
C GLN A 140 18.46 -4.75 18.01
N GLY A 141 18.37 -3.73 17.14
CA GLY A 141 19.26 -3.57 15.99
C GLY A 141 18.99 -4.51 14.81
N LEU A 142 17.99 -5.41 14.92
CA LEU A 142 17.54 -6.32 13.87
C LEU A 142 18.69 -7.07 13.19
N PRO A 143 19.57 -7.75 13.95
CA PRO A 143 20.75 -8.38 13.40
C PRO A 143 20.35 -9.50 12.43
N ARG A 144 21.11 -9.61 11.34
CA ARG A 144 20.98 -10.70 10.38
C ARG A 144 21.27 -12.02 11.06
N ARG A 145 20.43 -13.03 10.82
CA ARG A 145 20.72 -14.39 11.24
C ARG A 145 21.78 -14.95 10.28
N LYS A 146 22.89 -15.42 10.85
CA LYS A 146 24.00 -15.99 10.08
C LYS A 146 24.27 -17.43 10.48
N ASP A 147 24.85 -18.20 9.57
CA ASP A 147 25.34 -19.55 9.80
C ASP A 147 26.75 -19.55 10.43
N GLU A 148 27.31 -20.74 10.64
CA GLU A 148 28.66 -20.94 11.20
C GLU A 148 29.78 -20.33 10.36
N LYS A 149 29.51 -20.02 9.08
CA LYS A 149 30.46 -19.44 8.12
C LYS A 149 30.22 -17.94 7.91
N ASP A 150 29.49 -17.29 8.81
CA ASP A 150 29.11 -15.87 8.75
C ASP A 150 28.24 -15.51 7.52
N LYS A 151 27.64 -16.49 6.85
CA LYS A 151 26.73 -16.23 5.71
C LYS A 151 25.31 -16.00 6.21
N PRO A 152 24.57 -15.02 5.64
CA PRO A 152 23.20 -14.78 6.02
C PRO A 152 22.29 -15.95 5.60
N TYR A 153 21.35 -16.32 6.47
CA TYR A 153 20.27 -17.21 6.08
C TYR A 153 19.31 -16.50 5.12
N ILE A 154 19.01 -17.14 3.99
CA ILE A 154 18.05 -16.64 3.00
C ILE A 154 16.83 -17.55 3.00
N PHE A 155 15.64 -16.97 2.83
CA PHE A 155 14.40 -17.73 2.64
C PHE A 155 13.49 -17.08 1.62
N LEU A 156 12.70 -17.90 0.92
CA LEU A 156 11.63 -17.45 0.05
C LEU A 156 10.32 -17.37 0.83
N ALA A 157 9.66 -16.23 0.75
CA ALA A 157 8.36 -15.98 1.33
C ALA A 157 7.30 -15.82 0.24
N THR A 158 6.10 -16.31 0.50
CA THR A 158 4.94 -16.05 -0.37
C THR A 158 4.18 -14.82 0.15
N PRO A 159 3.63 -13.99 -0.74
CA PRO A 159 2.94 -12.76 -0.33
C PRO A 159 1.74 -13.01 0.59
N GLU A 160 0.99 -14.09 0.38
CA GLU A 160 -0.24 -14.41 1.11
C GLU A 160 0.01 -14.64 2.61
N HIS A 161 1.22 -15.04 2.95
CA HIS A 161 1.66 -15.36 4.30
C HIS A 161 2.63 -14.32 4.87
N SER A 162 2.83 -13.21 4.16
CA SER A 162 3.76 -12.15 4.51
C SER A 162 3.03 -10.89 4.97
N LYS A 163 3.56 -10.24 5.99
CA LYS A 163 3.08 -8.93 6.47
C LYS A 163 4.25 -8.02 6.75
N GLU A 164 4.19 -6.78 6.28
CA GLU A 164 5.18 -5.77 6.61
C GLU A 164 5.25 -5.53 8.13
N CYS A 165 6.47 -5.37 8.64
CA CYS A 165 6.77 -5.04 10.02
C CYS A 165 6.91 -3.53 10.16
N LEU A 166 6.23 -2.95 11.15
CA LEU A 166 6.50 -1.57 11.53
C LEU A 166 7.79 -1.51 12.34
N VAL A 167 8.77 -0.75 11.85
CA VAL A 167 10.03 -0.48 12.54
C VAL A 167 9.90 0.83 13.29
N ILE A 168 10.31 0.84 14.56
CA ILE A 168 10.33 2.03 15.40
C ILE A 168 11.74 2.26 15.94
N PRO A 169 12.18 3.52 16.10
CA PRO A 169 13.41 3.83 16.81
C PRO A 169 13.31 3.36 18.26
N MET A 170 14.45 3.02 18.85
CA MET A 170 14.50 2.61 20.25
C MET A 170 14.50 3.83 21.20
N ASP A 171 15.50 4.69 21.06
CA ASP A 171 15.76 5.87 21.88
C ASP A 171 16.81 6.79 21.20
N GLU A 172 17.27 7.82 21.92
CA GLU A 172 18.26 8.81 21.45
C GLU A 172 19.64 8.22 21.17
N ASN A 173 19.92 6.99 21.63
CA ASN A 173 21.20 6.29 21.44
C ASN A 173 21.31 5.64 20.04
N GLY A 174 20.25 5.72 19.23
CA GLY A 174 20.19 5.13 17.91
C GLY A 174 19.88 3.63 17.95
N GLY A 175 19.37 3.12 16.83
CA GLY A 175 18.95 1.72 16.70
C GLY A 175 17.45 1.58 16.49
N VAL A 176 17.08 0.41 15.97
CA VAL A 176 15.71 0.12 15.53
C VAL A 176 15.22 -1.21 16.07
N ARG A 177 13.90 -1.32 16.26
CA ARG A 177 13.22 -2.56 16.62
C ARG A 177 11.89 -2.69 15.90
N ILE A 178 11.40 -3.92 15.77
CA ILE A 178 10.05 -4.17 15.27
C ILE A 178 9.05 -3.83 16.38
N LYS A 179 8.02 -3.03 16.07
CA LYS A 179 6.92 -2.73 16.98
C LYS A 179 6.14 -4.01 17.26
N GLU A 180 6.31 -4.56 18.46
CA GLU A 180 5.67 -5.81 18.86
C GLU A 180 4.14 -5.74 18.75
N ARG A 181 3.54 -6.76 18.15
CA ARG A 181 2.16 -7.16 18.42
C ARG A 181 2.20 -8.55 19.06
N LYS A 182 2.57 -8.67 20.34
CA LYS A 182 2.60 -9.94 21.12
C LYS A 182 2.99 -11.18 20.28
N PHE A 183 4.28 -11.48 20.15
CA PHE A 183 4.74 -12.64 19.39
C PHE A 183 5.46 -13.65 20.29
N SER A 184 4.99 -14.89 20.33
CA SER A 184 5.71 -16.00 20.96
C SER A 184 6.76 -16.53 20.00
N TYR A 185 8.05 -16.33 20.30
CA TYR A 185 9.15 -16.98 19.60
C TYR A 185 9.51 -18.27 20.34
N THR A 186 9.34 -19.42 19.70
CA THR A 186 9.88 -20.68 20.21
C THR A 186 11.34 -20.79 19.75
N LYS A 187 12.28 -20.62 20.69
CA LYS A 187 13.68 -20.99 20.48
C LYS A 187 13.72 -22.48 20.09
N LYS A 188 14.35 -22.81 18.97
CA LYS A 188 14.87 -24.17 18.77
C LYS A 188 16.17 -24.26 19.54
N THR A 189 16.21 -25.08 20.59
CA THR A 189 17.45 -25.73 21.04
C THR A 189 17.86 -26.71 19.96
N CYS A 190 19.12 -26.64 19.53
CA CYS A 190 19.73 -27.72 18.76
C CYS A 190 19.73 -28.97 19.67
N ALA A 191 19.22 -30.09 19.16
CA ALA A 191 19.39 -31.38 19.80
C ALA A 191 20.67 -31.99 19.21
N ASP A 192 21.52 -32.51 20.10
CA ASP A 192 22.73 -33.28 19.79
C ASP A 192 22.43 -34.55 18.98
#